data_AF-A0A7S2BGM4-F1
#
_entry.id   AF-A0A7S2BGM4-F1
#
_cell.length_a   1.000
_cell.length_b   1.000
_cell.length_c   1.000
_cell.angle_alpha   90.00
_cell.angle_beta   90.00
_cell.angle_gamma   90.00
#
_symmetry.space_group_name_H-M   'P 1'
#
loop_
_entity.id
_entity.type
_entity.pdbx_description
1 polymer ?
#
loop_
_entity_poly.entity_id
_entity_poly.type
_entity_poly.pdbx_seq_one_letter_code
_entity_poly.pdbx_strand_id
1 'polypeptide(L)'
;GYDNEMPREQSCRKEKGLGQRLYSAHQNAHEAFPSFAAAVCMSLVLASTVNSPTVGARMGPEVAGLAWLFVVYRLLHWLCYAVNVPNLRTFVFMGGLQATTLIFAKTLLGFTCLRD
;
A
#
# COMPACT_ATOMS: atom_id res chain seq x y z
N GLY A 1 9.07 0.76 31.98
CA GLY A 1 10.37 0.50 31.31
C GLY A 1 10.16 -0.44 30.14
N TYR A 2 11.05 -0.44 29.16
CA TYR A 2 11.06 -1.44 28.09
C TYR A 2 11.55 -2.78 28.67
N ASP A 3 10.77 -3.84 28.48
CA ASP A 3 11.07 -5.18 28.98
C ASP A 3 11.51 -6.01 27.78
N ASN A 4 12.82 -6.28 27.75
CA ASN A 4 13.46 -7.03 26.68
C ASN A 4 13.20 -8.54 26.76
N GLU A 5 12.70 -9.05 27.89
CA GLU A 5 12.48 -10.49 28.07
C GLU A 5 11.22 -10.95 27.31
N MET A 6 10.19 -10.09 27.26
CA MET A 6 8.91 -10.41 26.61
C MET A 6 8.40 -9.27 25.71
N PRO A 7 9.16 -8.88 24.66
CA PRO A 7 8.85 -7.71 23.82
C PRO A 7 7.51 -7.83 23.07
N ARG A 8 7.06 -9.07 22.80
CA ARG A 8 5.78 -9.35 22.15
C ARG A 8 4.60 -9.16 23.12
N GLU A 9 4.78 -9.54 24.38
CA GLU A 9 3.74 -9.36 25.40
C GLU A 9 3.55 -7.90 25.78
N GLN A 10 4.62 -7.10 25.74
CA GLN A 10 4.51 -5.64 25.92
C GLN A 10 3.60 -4.98 24.88
N SER A 11 3.59 -5.49 23.65
CA SER A 11 2.71 -4.96 22.59
C SER A 11 1.24 -5.33 22.82
N CYS A 12 0.97 -6.51 23.40
CA CYS A 12 -0.36 -6.94 23.83
C CYS A 12 -0.84 -6.24 25.12
N ARG A 13 0.08 -5.86 26.02
CA ARG A 13 -0.20 -5.14 27.26
C ARG A 13 -0.40 -3.63 27.08
N LYS A 14 -0.16 -3.06 25.88
CA LYS A 14 -0.37 -1.62 25.64
C LYS A 14 -1.80 -1.25 26.02
N GLU A 15 -1.92 -0.49 27.10
CA GLU A 15 -3.19 0.04 27.57
C GLU A 15 -3.83 0.91 26.48
N LYS A 16 -5.17 0.98 26.54
CA LYS A 16 -6.00 1.78 25.63
C LYS A 16 -5.41 3.18 25.49
N GLY A 17 -5.03 3.59 24.27
CA GLY A 17 -4.37 4.88 24.08
C GLY A 17 -3.73 5.10 22.71
N LEU A 18 -2.87 6.10 22.61
CA LEU A 18 -2.15 6.43 21.36
C LEU A 18 -1.22 5.30 20.93
N GLY A 19 -0.44 4.73 21.85
CA GLY A 19 0.52 3.67 21.54
C GLY A 19 -0.12 2.40 20.96
N GLN A 20 -1.32 2.03 21.45
CA GLN A 20 -2.09 0.92 20.89
C GLN A 20 -2.59 1.25 19.47
N ARG A 21 -3.13 2.46 19.25
CA ARG A 21 -3.61 2.89 17.93
C ARG A 21 -2.50 2.91 16.88
N LEU A 22 -1.31 3.43 17.23
CA LEU A 22 -0.16 3.43 16.32
C LEU A 22 0.37 2.02 16.04
N TYR A 23 0.33 1.13 17.03
CA TYR A 23 0.67 -0.27 16.82
C TYR A 23 -0.30 -0.97 15.87
N SER A 24 -1.61 -0.75 16.04
CA SER A 24 -2.63 -1.25 15.10
C SER A 24 -2.44 -0.68 13.69
N ALA A 25 -2.06 0.59 13.56
CA ALA A 25 -1.76 1.21 12.26
C ALA A 25 -0.56 0.53 11.58
N HIS A 26 0.48 0.19 12.36
CA HIS A 26 1.66 -0.51 11.85
C HIS A 26 1.32 -1.93 11.36
N GLN A 27 0.54 -2.69 12.13
CA GLN A 27 0.10 -4.02 11.71
C GLN A 27 -0.75 -3.97 10.44
N ASN A 28 -1.68 -3.01 10.33
CA ASN A 28 -2.44 -2.83 9.10
C ASN A 28 -1.55 -2.48 7.89
N ALA A 29 -0.48 -1.69 8.10
CA ALA A 29 0.47 -1.37 7.05
C ALA A 29 1.22 -2.63 6.57
N HIS A 30 1.62 -3.51 7.50
CA HIS A 30 2.24 -4.81 7.17
C HIS A 30 1.32 -5.75 6.42
N GLU A 31 0.02 -5.75 6.71
CA GLU A 31 -0.95 -6.57 5.97
C GLU A 31 -1.16 -6.06 4.54
N ALA A 32 -1.15 -4.73 4.35
CA ALA A 32 -1.41 -4.13 3.05
C ALA A 32 -0.17 -3.99 2.16
N PHE A 33 1.03 -3.99 2.74
CA PHE A 33 2.28 -3.82 2.00
C PHE A 33 2.55 -4.95 0.98
N PRO A 34 2.38 -6.25 1.31
CA PRO A 34 2.68 -7.35 0.38
C PRO A 34 1.91 -7.26 -0.94
N SER A 35 0.62 -6.90 -0.90
CA SER A 35 -0.20 -6.79 -2.11
C SER A 35 0.24 -5.61 -2.99
N PHE A 36 0.59 -4.49 -2.37
CA PHE A 36 1.16 -3.34 -3.08
C PHE A 36 2.52 -3.67 -3.71
N ALA A 37 3.43 -4.29 -2.95
CA ALA A 37 4.75 -4.69 -3.43
C ALA A 37 4.63 -5.66 -4.62
N ALA A 38 3.74 -6.65 -4.52
CA ALA A 38 3.46 -7.58 -5.62
C ALA A 38 2.97 -6.86 -6.88
N ALA A 39 2.09 -5.86 -6.75
CA ALA A 39 1.58 -5.07 -7.88
C ALA A 39 2.70 -4.29 -8.59
N VAL A 40 3.56 -3.62 -7.84
CA VAL A 40 4.69 -2.86 -8.39
C VAL A 40 5.71 -3.80 -9.03
N CYS A 41 6.10 -4.88 -8.36
CA CYS A 41 7.03 -5.86 -8.93
C CYS A 41 6.49 -6.48 -10.23
N MET A 42 5.20 -6.85 -10.26
CA MET A 42 4.55 -7.35 -11.48
C MET A 42 4.64 -6.31 -12.61
N SER A 43 4.33 -5.04 -12.32
CA SER A 43 4.41 -3.98 -13.32
C SER A 43 5.82 -3.80 -13.89
N LEU A 44 6.86 -3.89 -13.05
CA LEU A 44 8.26 -3.77 -13.48
C LEU A 44 8.68 -4.94 -14.36
N VAL A 45 8.30 -6.16 -14.00
CA VAL A 45 8.60 -7.36 -14.78
C VAL A 45 7.88 -7.31 -16.13
N LEU A 46 6.58 -7.01 -16.16
CA LEU A 46 5.81 -6.98 -17.41
C LEU A 46 6.19 -5.79 -18.31
N ALA A 47 6.55 -4.63 -17.74
CA ALA A 47 7.04 -3.51 -18.53
C ALA A 47 8.31 -3.89 -19.33
N SER A 48 9.14 -4.79 -18.81
CA SER A 48 10.35 -5.27 -19.50
C SER A 48 10.08 -6.23 -20.67
N THR A 49 8.89 -6.84 -20.74
CA THR A 49 8.51 -7.78 -21.80
C THR A 49 7.69 -7.13 -22.92
N VAL A 50 7.27 -5.89 -22.73
CA VAL A 50 6.48 -5.10 -23.68
C VAL A 50 7.40 -4.45 -24.73
N ASN A 51 7.37 -4.97 -25.96
CA ASN A 51 8.12 -4.42 -27.10
C ASN A 51 7.44 -3.22 -27.79
N SER A 52 6.44 -2.61 -27.17
CA SER A 52 5.72 -1.46 -27.73
C SER A 52 6.23 -0.14 -27.13
N PRO A 53 6.85 0.74 -27.93
CA PRO A 53 7.43 1.99 -27.45
C PRO A 53 6.40 2.92 -26.79
N THR A 54 5.16 2.92 -27.29
CA THR A 54 4.07 3.78 -26.82
C THR A 54 3.44 3.28 -25.53
N VAL A 55 3.28 1.97 -25.36
CA VAL A 55 2.71 1.38 -24.13
C VAL A 55 3.73 1.35 -23.01
N GLY A 56 4.98 0.96 -23.30
CA GLY A 56 6.07 0.99 -22.32
C GLY A 56 6.33 2.41 -21.77
N ALA A 57 6.30 3.43 -22.63
CA ALA A 57 6.51 4.82 -22.22
C ALA A 57 5.40 5.39 -21.32
N ARG A 58 4.15 4.91 -21.45
CA ARG A 58 3.01 5.39 -20.64
C ARG A 58 2.86 4.62 -19.32
N MET A 59 3.18 3.34 -19.33
CA MET A 59 2.99 2.46 -18.17
C MET A 59 3.84 2.89 -16.96
N GLY A 60 5.09 3.30 -17.18
CA GLY A 60 5.99 3.78 -16.12
C GLY A 60 5.43 4.95 -15.30
N PRO A 61 5.15 6.12 -15.90
CA PRO A 61 4.67 7.29 -15.17
C PRO A 61 3.29 7.08 -14.53
N GLU A 62 2.39 6.31 -15.15
CA GLU A 62 1.07 6.01 -14.57
C GLU A 62 1.18 5.14 -13.31
N VAL A 63 1.97 4.07 -13.36
CA VAL A 63 2.21 3.20 -12.20
C VAL A 63 2.95 3.97 -11.10
N ALA A 64 3.92 4.82 -11.45
CA ALA A 64 4.63 5.66 -10.49
C ALA A 64 3.67 6.64 -9.78
N GLY A 65 2.75 7.26 -10.51
CA GLY A 65 1.72 8.13 -9.94
C GLY A 65 0.80 7.40 -8.94
N LEU A 66 0.35 6.19 -9.30
CA LEU A 66 -0.47 5.36 -8.40
C LEU A 66 0.32 4.86 -7.19
N ALA A 67 1.61 4.56 -7.34
CA ALA A 67 2.49 4.17 -6.25
C ALA A 67 2.66 5.31 -5.24
N TRP A 68 2.88 6.54 -5.71
CA TRP A 68 2.91 7.72 -4.84
C TRP A 68 1.57 7.95 -4.15
N LEU A 69 0.45 7.78 -4.86
CA LEU A 69 -0.89 7.90 -4.29
C LEU A 69 -1.09 6.89 -3.15
N PHE A 70 -0.66 5.64 -3.31
CA PHE A 70 -0.67 4.63 -2.24
C PHE A 70 0.12 5.10 -1.01
N VAL A 71 1.34 5.60 -1.20
CA VAL A 71 2.18 6.11 -0.10
C VAL A 71 1.49 7.24 0.66
N VAL A 72 0.90 8.20 -0.05
CA VAL A 72 0.14 9.31 0.57
C VAL A 72 -1.04 8.77 1.39
N TYR A 73 -1.83 7.85 0.84
CA TYR A 73 -2.92 7.20 1.59
C TYR A 73 -2.40 6.48 2.85
N ARG A 74 -1.23 5.85 2.81
CA ARG A 74 -0.65 5.18 4.01
C ARG A 74 -0.25 6.18 5.08
N LEU A 75 0.35 7.30 4.72
CA LEU A 75 0.69 8.37 5.67
C LEU A 75 -0.58 8.96 6.30
N LEU A 76 -1.59 9.27 5.49
CA LEU A 76 -2.89 9.76 5.98
C LEU A 76 -3.57 8.73 6.89
N HIS A 77 -3.49 7.44 6.55
CA HIS A 77 -4.11 6.37 7.32
C HIS A 77 -3.49 6.25 8.71
N TRP A 78 -2.16 6.33 8.78
CA TRP A 78 -1.42 6.36 10.04
C TRP A 78 -1.80 7.58 10.91
N LEU A 79 -1.93 8.76 10.29
CA LEU A 79 -2.42 9.97 10.97
C LEU A 79 -3.86 9.81 11.49
N CYS A 80 -4.76 9.20 10.72
CA CYS A 80 -6.13 8.93 11.16
C CYS A 80 -6.18 8.01 12.38
N TYR A 81 -5.28 7.02 12.45
CA TYR A 81 -5.09 6.21 13.66
C TYR A 81 -4.60 7.05 14.85
N ALA A 82 -3.63 7.94 14.62
CA ALA A 82 -3.08 8.81 15.66
C ALA A 82 -4.13 9.76 16.25
N VAL A 83 -5.05 10.29 15.43
CA VAL A 83 -6.10 11.24 15.85
C VAL A 83 -7.41 10.55 16.25
N ASN A 84 -7.56 9.23 16.03
CA ASN A 84 -8.77 8.46 16.31
C ASN A 84 -10.00 8.84 15.46
N VAL A 85 -9.82 9.03 14.15
CA VAL A 85 -10.94 9.37 13.24
C VAL A 85 -11.34 8.12 12.42
N PRO A 86 -12.29 7.29 12.89
CA PRO A 86 -12.53 5.97 12.33
C PRO A 86 -13.12 5.99 10.91
N ASN A 87 -14.03 6.90 10.60
CA ASN A 87 -14.67 6.97 9.29
C ASN A 87 -13.66 7.37 8.20
N LEU A 88 -12.84 8.38 8.49
CA LEU A 88 -11.78 8.83 7.58
C LEU A 88 -10.71 7.75 7.42
N ARG A 89 -10.36 7.03 8.49
CA ARG A 89 -9.44 5.89 8.44
C ARG A 89 -9.88 4.86 7.40
N THR A 90 -11.15 4.42 7.43
CA THR A 90 -11.64 3.43 6.47
C THR A 90 -11.63 3.98 5.04
N PHE A 91 -12.05 5.22 4.84
CA PHE A 91 -12.03 5.86 3.53
C PHE A 91 -10.61 5.91 2.93
N VAL A 92 -9.64 6.35 3.73
CA VAL A 92 -8.23 6.46 3.33
C VAL A 92 -7.61 5.07 3.09
N PHE A 93 -7.99 4.06 3.89
CA PHE A 93 -7.59 2.67 3.66
C PHE A 93 -8.08 2.16 2.29
N MET A 94 -9.35 2.42 1.97
CA MET A 94 -9.95 2.04 0.69
C MET A 94 -9.29 2.75 -0.49
N GLY A 95 -8.93 4.03 -0.34
CA GLY A 95 -8.16 4.76 -1.37
C GLY A 95 -6.79 4.14 -1.64
N GLY A 96 -6.07 3.72 -0.61
CA GLY A 96 -4.82 2.97 -0.75
C GLY A 96 -5.04 1.60 -1.42
N LEU A 97 -6.07 0.87 -1.03
CA LEU A 97 -6.42 -0.42 -1.64
C LEU A 97 -6.77 -0.25 -3.14
N GLN A 98 -7.54 0.78 -3.47
CA GLN A 98 -7.89 1.13 -4.84
C GLN A 98 -6.66 1.46 -5.69
N ALA A 99 -5.67 2.19 -5.15
CA ALA A 99 -4.42 2.45 -5.84
C ALA A 99 -3.69 1.14 -6.20
N THR A 100 -3.59 0.18 -5.27
CA THR A 100 -3.01 -1.15 -5.53
C THR A 100 -3.78 -1.90 -6.62
N THR A 101 -5.11 -1.94 -6.55
CA THR A 101 -5.95 -2.60 -7.56
C THR A 101 -5.78 -1.97 -8.96
N LEU A 102 -5.67 -0.64 -9.03
CA LEU A 102 -5.45 0.08 -10.30
C LEU A 102 -4.08 -0.22 -10.91
N ILE A 103 -3.03 -0.40 -10.09
CA ILE A 103 -1.71 -0.82 -10.58
C ILE A 103 -1.82 -2.20 -11.26
N PHE A 104 -2.48 -3.16 -10.60
CA PHE A 104 -2.71 -4.48 -11.20
C PHE A 104 -3.52 -4.39 -12.50
N ALA A 105 -4.64 -3.67 -12.49
CA ALA A 105 -5.52 -3.57 -13.64
C ALA A 105 -4.81 -2.93 -14.85
N LYS A 106 -4.11 -1.80 -14.64
CA LYS A 106 -3.36 -1.14 -15.71
C LYS A 106 -2.25 -2.02 -16.26
N THR A 107 -1.53 -2.71 -15.37
CA THR A 107 -0.46 -3.62 -15.75
C THR A 107 -0.96 -4.76 -16.64
N LEU A 108 -2.07 -5.40 -16.25
CA LEU A 108 -2.63 -6.51 -17.01
C LEU A 108 -3.23 -6.05 -18.35
N LEU A 109 -4.00 -4.95 -18.36
CA LEU A 109 -4.61 -4.41 -19.57
C LEU A 109 -3.57 -3.95 -20.60
N GLY A 110 -2.51 -3.27 -20.13
CA GLY A 110 -1.40 -2.85 -20.98
C GLY A 110 -0.69 -4.04 -21.63
N PHE A 111 -0.58 -5.16 -20.91
CA PHE A 111 0.03 -6.39 -21.42
C PHE A 111 -0.87 -7.13 -22.42
N THR A 112 -2.17 -7.27 -22.15
CA THR A 112 -3.10 -8.00 -23.04
C THR A 112 -3.27 -7.29 -24.39
N CYS A 113 -3.37 -5.96 -24.41
CA CYS A 113 -3.54 -5.17 -25.63
C CYS A 113 -2.37 -5.28 -26.62
N LEU A 114 -1.24 -5.84 -26.20
CA LEU A 114 -0.04 -6.00 -27.02
C LEU A 114 0.18 -7.43 -27.52
N ARG A 115 -0.67 -8.36 -27.07
CA ARG A 115 -0.60 -9.77 -27.46
C ARG A 115 -1.54 -10.11 -28.62
N ASP A 116 -2.56 -9.26 -28.84
CA ASP A 116 -3.49 -9.31 -29.96
C ASP A 116 -2.97 -8.46 -31.15
#